data_AF-A0A2T7BGA3-F1
#
_entry.id   AF-A0A2T7BGA3-F1
#
_cell.length_a   1.000
_cell.length_b   1.000
_cell.length_c   1.000
_cell.angle_alpha   90.00
_cell.angle_beta   90.00
_cell.angle_gamma   90.00
#
_symmetry.space_group_name_H-M   'P 1'
#
loop_
_entity.id
_entity.type
_entity.pdbx_description
1 polymer ?
#
loop_
_entity_poly.entity_id
_entity_poly.type
_entity_poly.pdbx_seq_one_letter_code
_entity_poly.pdbx_strand_id
1 'polypeptide(L)'
;MKNRDEKRGAEITRQYLDLLDRHIDDVISGSVPEFMKLNEIARELAISHKHLTHIVQKEKGHHPCYFYDAKIIDKAKYLLAGTDMAIAKIATTLTYDASNFSKFFKKWTGETPGMFRTAAQKKQ
;
A
#
# COMPACT_ATOMS: atom_id res chain seq x y z
N MET A 1 16.42 28.25 13.72
CA MET A 1 15.66 27.33 14.59
C MET A 1 14.67 26.57 13.72
N LYS A 2 14.99 25.35 13.25
CA LYS A 2 14.02 24.51 12.53
C LYS A 2 13.06 23.85 13.52
N ASN A 3 11.79 23.85 13.15
CA ASN A 3 10.64 23.97 14.03
C ASN A 3 10.27 22.63 14.69
N ARG A 4 9.88 22.62 15.96
CA ARG A 4 9.47 21.39 16.69
C ARG A 4 8.35 20.64 15.96
N ASP A 5 7.49 21.40 15.27
CA ASP A 5 6.37 20.90 14.49
C ASP A 5 6.78 20.20 13.18
N GLU A 6 7.86 20.65 12.53
CA GLU A 6 8.41 19.99 11.33
C GLU A 6 8.97 18.60 11.69
N LYS A 7 9.65 18.51 12.84
CA LYS A 7 10.14 17.22 13.33
C LYS A 7 9.01 16.25 13.65
N ARG A 8 7.90 16.76 14.22
CA ARG A 8 6.73 15.94 14.55
C ARG A 8 5.98 15.46 13.31
N GLY A 9 5.83 16.32 12.30
CA GLY A 9 5.20 15.95 11.02
C GLY A 9 5.96 14.83 10.30
N ALA A 10 7.29 14.98 10.21
CA ALA A 10 8.16 13.96 9.63
C ALA A 10 8.10 12.63 10.42
N GLU A 11 8.05 12.69 11.75
CA GLU A 11 7.92 11.50 12.60
C GLU A 11 6.60 10.77 12.38
N ILE A 12 5.47 11.48 12.38
CA ILE A 12 4.14 10.89 12.11
C ILE A 12 4.13 10.25 10.72
N THR A 13 4.69 10.93 9.72
CA THR A 13 4.76 10.41 8.36
C THR A 13 5.59 9.13 8.28
N ARG A 14 6.72 9.06 9.01
CA ARG A 14 7.53 7.85 9.09
C ARG A 14 6.76 6.71 9.76
N GLN A 15 6.16 6.95 10.92
CA GLN A 15 5.36 5.95 11.64
C GLN A 15 4.19 5.42 10.79
N TYR A 16 3.54 6.29 10.02
CA TYR A 16 2.52 5.90 9.06
C TYR A 16 3.06 4.94 8.00
N LEU A 17 4.17 5.28 7.34
CA LEU A 17 4.74 4.43 6.29
C LEU A 17 5.22 3.08 6.84
N ASP A 18 5.84 3.07 8.02
CA ASP A 18 6.31 1.84 8.69
C ASP A 18 5.12 0.95 9.10
N LEU A 19 4.03 1.56 9.55
CA LEU A 19 2.79 0.84 9.88
C LEU A 19 2.16 0.22 8.63
N LEU A 20 2.15 0.94 7.50
CA LEU A 20 1.65 0.39 6.24
C LEU A 20 2.45 -0.82 5.81
N ASP A 21 3.79 -0.75 5.84
CA ASP A 21 4.64 -1.87 5.40
C ASP A 21 4.35 -3.12 6.23
N ARG A 22 4.31 -2.98 7.56
CA ARG A 22 4.02 -4.08 8.47
C ARG A 22 2.62 -4.65 8.25
N HIS A 23 1.61 -3.79 8.18
CA HIS A 23 0.22 -4.21 7.98
C HIS A 23 0.02 -4.94 6.65
N ILE A 24 0.66 -4.46 5.57
CA ILE A 24 0.54 -5.13 4.28
C ILE A 24 1.19 -6.51 4.31
N ASP A 25 2.33 -6.67 4.98
CA ASP A 25 2.97 -7.97 5.15
C ASP A 25 2.14 -8.91 6.04
N ASP A 26 1.49 -8.37 7.07
CA ASP A 26 0.56 -9.13 7.91
C ASP A 26 -0.65 -9.62 7.11
N VAL A 27 -1.21 -8.80 6.21
CA VAL A 27 -2.31 -9.20 5.31
C VAL A 27 -1.85 -10.30 4.36
N ILE A 28 -0.70 -10.11 3.71
CA ILE A 28 -0.18 -11.06 2.72
C ILE A 28 0.18 -12.41 3.35
N SER A 29 0.71 -12.40 4.58
CA SER A 29 1.01 -13.62 5.34
C SER A 29 -0.24 -14.32 5.88
N GLY A 30 -1.40 -13.66 5.85
CA GLY A 30 -2.66 -14.14 6.44
C GLY A 30 -2.75 -13.98 7.96
N SER A 31 -1.83 -13.21 8.56
CA SER A 31 -1.85 -12.87 9.99
C SER A 31 -3.02 -11.94 10.34
N VAL A 32 -3.43 -11.10 9.39
CA VAL A 32 -4.65 -10.29 9.47
C VAL A 32 -5.52 -10.52 8.23
N PRO A 33 -6.86 -10.50 8.37
CA PRO A 33 -7.75 -10.95 7.31
C PRO A 33 -7.97 -9.93 6.18
N GLU A 34 -7.87 -8.63 6.48
CA GLU A 34 -8.18 -7.57 5.52
C GLU A 34 -7.36 -6.29 5.69
N PHE A 35 -7.30 -5.47 4.63
CA PHE A 35 -6.67 -4.16 4.67
C PHE A 35 -7.44 -3.19 5.57
N MET A 36 -6.75 -2.58 6.53
CA MET A 36 -7.30 -1.51 7.35
C MET A 36 -7.73 -0.32 6.48
N LYS A 37 -8.81 0.33 6.85
CA LYS A 37 -9.21 1.64 6.32
C LYS A 37 -8.30 2.73 6.88
N LEU A 38 -8.24 3.87 6.19
CA LEU A 38 -7.35 4.97 6.61
C LEU A 38 -7.71 5.56 7.99
N ASN A 39 -8.97 5.48 8.42
CA ASN A 39 -9.37 5.86 9.79
C ASN A 39 -8.88 4.86 10.85
N GLU A 40 -8.77 3.57 10.53
CA GLU A 40 -8.16 2.56 11.40
C GLU A 40 -6.67 2.82 11.56
N ILE A 41 -5.97 3.06 10.45
CA ILE A 41 -4.55 3.43 10.49
C ILE A 41 -4.31 4.68 11.35
N ALA A 42 -5.19 5.70 11.25
CA ALA A 42 -5.08 6.89 12.09
C ALA A 42 -5.28 6.58 13.58
N ARG A 43 -6.22 5.68 13.91
CA ARG A 43 -6.45 5.22 15.29
C ARG A 43 -5.23 4.48 15.86
N GLU A 44 -4.60 3.61 15.08
CA GLU A 44 -3.36 2.91 15.46
C GLU A 44 -2.20 3.88 15.76
N LEU A 45 -2.17 5.02 15.06
CA LEU A 45 -1.20 6.09 15.30
C LEU A 45 -1.63 7.07 16.40
N ALA A 46 -2.74 6.81 17.10
CA ALA A 46 -3.33 7.67 18.12
C ALA A 46 -3.57 9.13 17.66
N ILE A 47 -3.95 9.32 16.38
CA ILE A 47 -4.26 10.63 15.81
C ILE A 47 -5.59 10.60 15.06
N SER A 48 -6.18 11.78 14.83
CA SER A 48 -7.38 11.86 14.00
C SER A 48 -7.06 11.63 12.52
N HIS A 49 -8.01 11.08 11.78
CA HIS A 49 -7.92 10.92 10.34
C HIS A 49 -7.58 12.25 9.63
N LYS A 50 -8.21 13.35 10.04
CA LYS A 50 -7.93 14.69 9.51
C LYS A 50 -6.48 15.11 9.75
N HIS A 51 -5.95 14.83 10.93
CA HIS A 51 -4.56 15.15 11.27
C HIS A 51 -3.57 14.32 10.45
N LEU A 52 -3.81 13.00 10.32
CA LEU A 52 -3.01 12.13 9.47
C LEU A 52 -2.98 12.64 8.02
N THR A 53 -4.14 12.89 7.44
CA THR A 53 -4.26 13.40 6.06
C THR A 53 -3.51 14.71 5.86
N HIS A 54 -3.72 15.67 6.76
CA HIS A 54 -3.06 16.97 6.67
C HIS A 54 -1.52 16.85 6.74
N ILE A 55 -1.00 16.08 7.70
CA ILE A 55 0.45 15.94 7.91
C ILE A 55 1.10 15.22 6.73
N VAL A 56 0.57 14.08 6.31
CA VAL A 56 1.17 13.31 5.21
C VAL A 56 1.13 14.11 3.90
N GLN A 57 0.03 14.83 3.62
CA GLN A 57 -0.05 15.71 2.46
C GLN A 57 0.97 16.84 2.53
N LYS A 58 1.13 17.48 3.69
CA LYS A 58 2.10 18.55 3.88
C LYS A 58 3.54 18.06 3.71
N GLU A 59 3.87 16.88 4.23
CA GLU A 59 5.24 16.35 4.23
C GLU A 59 5.63 15.67 2.91
N LYS A 60 4.67 15.08 2.19
CA LYS A 60 4.93 14.23 1.00
C LYS A 60 4.22 14.67 -0.27
N GLY A 61 3.38 15.70 -0.21
CA GLY A 61 2.69 16.26 -1.39
C GLY A 61 1.49 15.46 -1.89
N HIS A 62 1.18 14.30 -1.30
CA HIS A 62 0.07 13.44 -1.73
C HIS A 62 -0.81 12.99 -0.54
N HIS A 63 -2.06 12.65 -0.84
CA HIS A 63 -2.99 12.09 0.14
C HIS A 63 -2.47 10.74 0.68
N PRO A 64 -2.65 10.39 1.97
CA PRO A 64 -2.18 9.12 2.53
C PRO A 64 -2.53 7.89 1.68
N CYS A 65 -3.78 7.79 1.19
CA CYS A 65 -4.20 6.68 0.33
C CYS A 65 -3.29 6.45 -0.88
N TYR A 66 -2.66 7.49 -1.44
CA TYR A 66 -1.71 7.33 -2.52
C TYR A 66 -0.53 6.43 -2.12
N PHE A 67 0.05 6.66 -0.94
CA PHE A 67 1.18 5.86 -0.44
C PHE A 67 0.75 4.44 -0.08
N TYR A 68 -0.47 4.29 0.42
CA TYR A 68 -1.01 2.98 0.74
C TYR A 68 -1.22 2.13 -0.51
N ASP A 69 -1.94 2.68 -1.50
CA ASP A 69 -2.15 2.03 -2.78
C ASP A 69 -0.82 1.73 -3.49
N ALA A 70 0.14 2.67 -3.47
CA ALA A 70 1.46 2.46 -4.07
C ALA A 70 2.21 1.27 -3.43
N LYS A 71 2.21 1.17 -2.10
CA LYS A 71 2.83 0.03 -1.39
C LYS A 71 2.13 -1.29 -1.70
N ILE A 72 0.80 -1.30 -1.78
CA ILE A 72 0.03 -2.49 -2.20
C ILE A 72 0.44 -2.91 -3.62
N ILE A 73 0.58 -1.95 -4.55
CA ILE A 73 1.02 -2.23 -5.92
C ILE A 73 2.45 -2.78 -5.96
N ASP A 74 3.36 -2.26 -5.15
CA ASP A 74 4.72 -2.76 -5.11
C ASP A 74 4.78 -4.20 -4.61
N LYS A 75 4.00 -4.54 -3.58
CA LYS A 75 3.86 -5.94 -3.12
C LYS A 75 3.17 -6.83 -4.16
N ALA A 76 2.15 -6.31 -4.84
CA ALA A 76 1.50 -7.04 -5.94
C ALA A 76 2.49 -7.37 -7.07
N LYS A 77 3.33 -6.41 -7.48
CA LYS A 77 4.39 -6.61 -8.47
C LYS A 77 5.39 -7.67 -8.02
N TYR A 78 5.81 -7.62 -6.76
CA TYR A 78 6.70 -8.62 -6.18
C TYR A 78 6.11 -10.03 -6.27
N LEU A 79 4.86 -10.22 -5.84
CA LEU A 79 4.18 -11.52 -5.93
C LEU A 79 4.00 -11.99 -7.37
N LEU A 80 3.67 -11.08 -8.29
CA LEU A 80 3.50 -11.40 -9.71
C LEU A 80 4.81 -11.82 -10.40
N ALA A 81 5.93 -11.23 -10.00
CA ALA A 81 7.24 -11.50 -10.60
C ALA A 81 7.96 -12.69 -9.97
N GLY A 82 7.77 -12.92 -8.66
CA GLY A 82 8.48 -13.92 -7.88
C GLY A 82 7.75 -15.24 -7.65
N THR A 83 6.48 -15.36 -8.09
CA THR A 83 5.68 -16.57 -7.84
C THR A 83 4.81 -16.95 -9.03
N ASP A 84 4.45 -18.24 -9.10
CA ASP A 84 3.50 -18.77 -10.08
C ASP A 84 2.04 -18.81 -9.57
N MET A 85 1.76 -18.13 -8.46
CA MET A 85 0.41 -18.08 -7.90
C MET A 85 -0.60 -17.59 -8.94
N ALA A 86 -1.81 -18.15 -8.98
CA ALA A 86 -2.85 -17.65 -9.86
C ALA A 86 -3.15 -16.17 -9.57
N ILE A 87 -3.41 -15.34 -10.59
CA ILE A 87 -3.72 -13.91 -10.41
C ILE A 87 -4.93 -13.72 -9.47
N ALA A 88 -5.94 -14.60 -9.56
CA ALA A 88 -7.07 -14.60 -8.65
C ALA A 88 -6.66 -14.89 -7.18
N LYS A 89 -5.65 -15.74 -6.98
CA LYS A 89 -5.11 -16.00 -5.64
C LYS A 89 -4.35 -14.79 -5.11
N ILE A 90 -3.54 -14.13 -5.94
CA ILE A 90 -2.87 -12.87 -5.54
C ILE A 90 -3.90 -11.79 -5.19
N ALA A 91 -4.95 -11.64 -5.99
CA ALA A 91 -6.03 -10.69 -5.70
C ALA A 91 -6.66 -10.95 -4.33
N THR A 92 -7.02 -12.21 -4.05
CA THR A 92 -7.62 -12.59 -2.76
C THR A 92 -6.66 -12.46 -1.57
N THR A 93 -5.36 -12.75 -1.74
CA THR A 93 -4.32 -12.46 -0.74
C THR A 93 -4.20 -10.97 -0.45
N LEU A 94 -4.42 -10.12 -1.46
CA LEU A 94 -4.50 -8.67 -1.31
C LEU A 94 -5.94 -8.20 -1.01
N THR A 95 -6.84 -9.09 -0.60
CA THR A 95 -8.20 -8.76 -0.15
C THR A 95 -9.06 -8.08 -1.22
N TYR A 96 -8.75 -8.30 -2.50
CA TYR A 96 -9.54 -7.85 -3.66
C TYR A 96 -10.18 -9.07 -4.35
N ASP A 97 -11.32 -8.86 -5.02
CA ASP A 97 -11.71 -9.76 -6.10
C ASP A 97 -10.82 -9.56 -7.33
N ALA A 98 -10.76 -10.58 -8.18
CA ALA A 98 -9.88 -10.58 -9.35
C ALA A 98 -10.17 -9.44 -10.34
N SER A 99 -11.43 -9.02 -10.47
CA SER A 99 -11.83 -7.98 -11.43
C SER A 99 -11.40 -6.61 -10.94
N ASN A 100 -11.66 -6.29 -9.67
CA ASN A 100 -11.25 -5.03 -9.06
C ASN A 100 -9.74 -4.94 -8.94
N PHE A 101 -9.05 -6.02 -8.56
CA PHE A 101 -7.59 -6.06 -8.56
C PHE A 101 -7.01 -5.74 -9.94
N SER A 102 -7.53 -6.36 -11.00
CA SER A 102 -7.02 -6.14 -12.36
C SER A 102 -7.20 -4.70 -12.83
N LYS A 103 -8.35 -4.07 -12.51
CA LYS A 103 -8.60 -2.65 -12.79
C LYS A 103 -7.68 -1.73 -11.99
N PHE A 104 -7.55 -2.00 -10.69
CA PHE A 104 -6.69 -1.26 -9.77
C PHE A 104 -5.23 -1.31 -10.21
N PHE A 105 -4.71 -2.52 -10.47
CA PHE A 105 -3.34 -2.72 -10.92
C PHE A 105 -3.07 -2.02 -12.25
N LYS A 106 -3.99 -2.14 -13.23
CA LYS A 106 -3.85 -1.45 -14.52
C LYS A 106 -3.89 0.06 -14.39
N LYS A 107 -4.75 0.60 -13.53
CA LYS A 107 -4.82 2.04 -13.27
C LYS A 107 -3.48 2.58 -12.75
N TRP A 108 -2.79 1.82 -11.90
CA TRP A 108 -1.53 2.22 -11.29
C TRP A 108 -0.29 1.95 -12.14
N THR A 109 -0.30 0.89 -12.95
CA THR A 109 0.89 0.42 -13.68
C THR A 109 0.83 0.65 -15.19
N GLY A 110 -0.35 0.93 -15.73
CA GLY A 110 -0.60 1.04 -17.18
C GLY A 110 -0.91 -0.30 -17.87
N GLU A 111 -0.67 -1.43 -17.22
CA GLU A 111 -0.85 -2.76 -17.82
C GLU A 111 -1.60 -3.75 -16.91
N THR A 112 -2.08 -4.85 -17.46
CA THR A 112 -2.78 -5.86 -16.65
C THR A 112 -1.79 -6.70 -15.82
N PRO A 113 -2.21 -7.30 -14.69
CA PRO A 113 -1.34 -8.17 -13.90
C PRO A 113 -0.69 -9.31 -14.71
N GLY A 114 -1.42 -9.90 -15.66
CA GLY A 114 -0.91 -10.97 -16.51
C GLY A 114 0.14 -10.50 -17.52
N MET A 115 -0.05 -9.31 -18.11
CA MET A 115 0.95 -8.68 -18.98
C MET A 115 2.23 -8.39 -18.19
N PHE A 116 2.10 -7.77 -17.01
CA PHE A 116 3.22 -7.49 -16.12
C PHE A 116 3.99 -8.77 -15.76
N ARG A 117 3.30 -9.83 -15.32
CA ARG A 117 3.96 -11.12 -14.98
C ARG A 117 4.77 -11.67 -16.14
N THR A 118 4.16 -11.74 -17.32
CA THR A 118 4.81 -12.29 -18.51
C THR A 118 6.07 -11.50 -18.86
N ALA A 119 6.01 -10.16 -18.76
CA ALA A 119 7.16 -9.30 -19.00
C ALA A 119 8.24 -9.42 -17.91
N ALA A 120 7.84 -9.56 -16.64
CA ALA A 120 8.75 -9.64 -15.51
C ALA A 120 9.50 -10.98 -15.43
N GLN A 121 8.83 -12.09 -15.69
CA GLN A 121 9.43 -13.44 -15.64
C GLN A 121 10.32 -13.74 -16.85
N LYS A 122 10.08 -13.11 -18.02
CA LYS A 122 10.96 -13.23 -19.20
C LYS A 122 12.31 -12.53 -19.06
N LYS A 123 12.46 -11.65 -18.07
CA LYS A 123 13.69 -10.89 -17.82
C LYS A 123 14.62 -11.56 -16.78
N GLN A 124 14.23 -12.72 -16.26
CA GLN A 124 15.04 -13.56 -15.37
C GLN A 124 15.63 -14.71 -16.18
#